data_AF-A0A915UW11-F1
#
_entry.id   AF-A0A915UW11-F1
#
_cell.length_a   1.000
_cell.length_b   1.000
_cell.length_c   1.000
_cell.angle_alpha   90.00
_cell.angle_beta   90.00
_cell.angle_gamma   90.00
#
_symmetry.space_group_name_H-M   'P 1'
#
loop_
_entity.id
_entity.type
_entity.pdbx_description
1 polymer ?
#
loop_
_entity_poly.entity_id
_entity_poly.type
_entity_poly.pdbx_seq_one_letter_code
_entity_poly.pdbx_strand_id
1 'polypeptide(L)'
;MNLKQHILRPVVAGMLACVAAAWVASPARQVHATTDWYVSTAGSDAPGCGSPANPCRSITYVLTNVPDFADGDVIRVSGTLSENVHLNRSAVVVGQTSDATIQASGVGSVIRVSAGVSVTLSGLTIRNGNADDGGGIRNEGTLIANHVVVTANLASNTGGGIYNAGTLTMTHGRITDNRVASGGVAGGGIENTGELFLSDTVVEHNKGAIYGGGIENFGGQASLVRVAIRKNEAASGAGIENGSGGLLVVEASAVIENAASNQGGGINNSGALVLRNVTLSGNSLLAGPGAGLQNTSGGSASLSFVSIVSNTIKNISGADASGLSAVGSAVALTATVIAYNAAKNCHAGSGGVFQSFNYNVSSDGQCGFLTQPQDASNVNPKLAPLKFGSGTYTHAPLQGSPLLDVVPPGACLSVDQRGVARPQGAKCDVGAHEATATELNSADLEITTAAPASVPRSSNYTIALQVRNFGPNDAQSPVVSTTLPSDAQFISAGGDDWSCGLSGVMLTCNYQPSHMPVGLAPVIIIALKAPVNEMTLTATSVVSTLSTDPDLNNNTVTATSSVVITDSKVYMPIVRR
;
A
#
# COMPACT_ATOMS: atom_id res chain seq x y z
N MET A 1 58.79 -5.38 -21.28
CA MET A 1 58.25 -4.09 -20.78
C MET A 1 57.20 -3.60 -21.77
N ASN A 2 55.99 -3.32 -21.28
CA ASN A 2 54.80 -2.82 -21.98
C ASN A 2 54.18 -3.69 -23.08
N LEU A 3 53.06 -4.34 -22.75
CA LEU A 3 51.99 -4.60 -23.71
C LEU A 3 50.64 -4.17 -23.12
N LYS A 4 49.94 -3.35 -23.91
CA LYS A 4 48.72 -2.61 -23.57
C LYS A 4 47.53 -3.52 -23.27
N GLN A 5 46.69 -3.03 -22.36
CA GLN A 5 45.37 -3.52 -21.99
C GLN A 5 44.47 -3.70 -23.22
N HIS A 6 44.04 -4.95 -23.46
CA HIS A 6 42.76 -5.21 -24.13
C HIS A 6 41.72 -5.49 -23.05
N ILE A 7 40.82 -4.51 -22.94
CA ILE A 7 39.66 -4.47 -22.06
C ILE A 7 38.74 -5.65 -22.39
N LEU A 8 38.52 -6.53 -21.42
CA LEU A 8 37.34 -7.39 -21.37
C LEU A 8 36.10 -6.49 -21.35
N ARG A 9 35.28 -6.54 -22.40
CA ARG A 9 33.89 -6.07 -22.38
C ARG A 9 33.06 -7.13 -21.63
N PRO A 10 32.44 -6.84 -20.47
CA PRO A 10 31.42 -7.72 -19.96
C PRO A 10 30.12 -7.50 -20.76
N VAL A 11 29.53 -8.61 -21.17
CA VAL A 11 28.25 -8.74 -21.85
C VAL A 11 27.15 -8.21 -20.93
N VAL A 12 26.77 -6.94 -21.07
CA VAL A 12 25.58 -6.35 -20.44
C VAL A 12 24.87 -5.52 -21.51
N ALA A 13 24.34 -6.21 -22.51
CA ALA A 13 23.46 -5.65 -23.55
C ALA A 13 22.71 -6.82 -24.19
N GLY A 14 21.72 -7.36 -23.48
CA GLY A 14 20.96 -8.53 -23.92
C GLY A 14 19.87 -8.97 -22.94
N MET A 15 19.20 -8.02 -22.27
CA MET A 15 17.96 -8.23 -21.51
C MET A 15 17.09 -6.96 -21.56
N LEU A 16 17.14 -6.23 -22.67
CA LEU A 16 16.18 -5.17 -22.97
C LEU A 16 15.24 -5.65 -24.07
N ALA A 17 13.94 -5.44 -23.85
CA ALA A 17 12.80 -5.76 -24.70
C ALA A 17 12.35 -7.24 -24.74
N CYS A 18 11.46 -7.63 -23.80
CA CYS A 18 10.28 -8.48 -24.04
C CYS A 18 9.53 -8.90 -22.74
N VAL A 19 9.25 -8.00 -21.80
CA VAL A 19 8.33 -8.30 -20.68
C VAL A 19 7.36 -7.14 -20.53
N ALA A 20 6.37 -7.10 -21.42
CA ALA A 20 5.15 -6.28 -21.29
C ALA A 20 4.05 -6.65 -22.31
N ALA A 21 4.31 -7.53 -23.29
CA ALA A 21 3.31 -7.88 -24.31
C ALA A 21 3.41 -9.35 -24.75
N ALA A 22 3.10 -10.28 -23.84
CA ALA A 22 2.85 -11.68 -24.21
C ALA A 22 2.11 -12.47 -23.11
N TRP A 23 1.10 -11.89 -22.46
CA TRP A 23 0.20 -12.66 -21.55
C TRP A 23 -1.27 -12.31 -21.75
N VAL A 24 -1.65 -12.09 -23.01
CA VAL A 24 -3.02 -12.37 -23.46
C VAL A 24 -2.92 -13.38 -24.60
N ALA A 25 -2.28 -14.52 -24.34
CA ALA A 25 -2.75 -15.72 -25.00
C ALA A 25 -4.10 -15.99 -24.37
N SER A 26 -5.17 -15.47 -25.01
CA SER A 26 -6.49 -16.04 -24.79
C SER A 26 -6.34 -17.53 -25.01
N PRO A 27 -6.62 -18.41 -24.04
CA PRO A 27 -6.67 -19.83 -24.34
C PRO A 27 -7.65 -19.95 -25.50
N ALA A 28 -7.24 -20.66 -26.54
CA ALA A 28 -8.06 -20.95 -27.69
C ALA A 28 -9.46 -21.29 -27.18
N ARG A 29 -10.45 -20.48 -27.59
CA ARG A 29 -11.85 -20.65 -27.22
C ARG A 29 -12.28 -22.02 -27.71
N GLN A 30 -12.14 -23.04 -26.87
CA GLN A 30 -12.80 -24.32 -27.07
C GLN A 30 -14.28 -24.01 -26.95
N VAL A 31 -14.93 -23.96 -28.12
CA VAL A 31 -16.37 -23.80 -28.25
C VAL A 31 -16.99 -25.12 -27.79
N HIS A 32 -17.16 -25.29 -26.48
CA HIS A 32 -18.05 -26.28 -25.90
C HIS A 32 -19.17 -25.54 -25.17
N ALA A 33 -20.39 -26.06 -25.33
CA ALA A 33 -21.60 -25.47 -24.77
C ALA A 33 -21.48 -25.43 -23.25
N THR A 34 -21.49 -24.23 -22.67
CA THR A 34 -21.44 -24.00 -21.23
C THR A 34 -22.79 -24.33 -20.61
N THR A 35 -22.99 -25.59 -20.24
CA THR A 35 -24.17 -25.94 -19.46
C THR A 35 -23.97 -25.41 -18.04
N ASP A 36 -25.00 -24.74 -17.51
CA ASP A 36 -24.99 -24.24 -16.14
C ASP A 36 -25.55 -25.30 -15.18
N TRP A 37 -24.74 -25.69 -14.20
CA TRP A 37 -25.08 -26.59 -13.11
C TRP A 37 -25.18 -25.81 -11.81
N TYR A 38 -26.36 -25.83 -11.17
CA TYR A 38 -26.61 -25.04 -9.97
C TYR A 38 -26.36 -25.87 -8.71
N VAL A 39 -25.57 -25.33 -7.78
CA VAL A 39 -25.24 -25.94 -6.49
C VAL A 39 -25.57 -24.96 -5.37
N SER A 40 -26.24 -25.43 -4.32
CA SER A 40 -26.57 -24.60 -3.16
C SER A 40 -26.64 -25.41 -1.86
N THR A 41 -26.52 -24.73 -0.73
CA THR A 41 -26.66 -25.33 0.61
C THR A 41 -28.00 -26.02 0.85
N ALA A 42 -29.07 -25.51 0.23
CA ALA A 42 -30.42 -26.07 0.33
C ALA A 42 -30.73 -27.13 -0.75
N GLY A 43 -29.75 -27.43 -1.62
CA GLY A 43 -29.92 -28.39 -2.71
C GLY A 43 -29.96 -29.86 -2.25
N SER A 44 -30.09 -30.76 -3.23
CA SER A 44 -30.11 -32.21 -3.00
C SER A 44 -29.21 -32.97 -3.98
N ASP A 45 -28.38 -33.87 -3.48
CA ASP A 45 -27.52 -34.77 -4.28
C ASP A 45 -28.32 -35.99 -4.76
N ALA A 46 -29.33 -35.75 -5.60
CA ALA A 46 -30.22 -36.77 -6.13
C ALA A 46 -30.30 -36.69 -7.67
N PRO A 47 -30.64 -37.79 -8.36
CA PRO A 47 -30.82 -37.76 -9.82
C PRO A 47 -31.80 -36.66 -10.23
N GLY A 48 -31.43 -35.86 -11.25
CA GLY A 48 -32.21 -34.73 -11.72
C GLY A 48 -31.95 -33.40 -11.00
N CYS A 49 -30.99 -33.33 -10.09
CA CYS A 49 -30.45 -32.05 -9.60
C CYS A 49 -29.62 -31.35 -10.68
N GLY A 50 -29.39 -30.05 -10.52
CA GLY A 50 -28.50 -29.26 -11.38
C GLY A 50 -29.15 -28.07 -12.06
N SER A 51 -30.47 -27.91 -11.95
CA SER A 51 -31.21 -26.77 -12.50
C SER A 51 -31.38 -25.65 -11.46
N PRO A 52 -31.72 -24.41 -11.86
CA PRO A 52 -31.98 -23.33 -10.89
C PRO A 52 -33.08 -23.67 -9.87
N ALA A 53 -34.11 -24.41 -10.29
CA ALA A 53 -35.25 -24.80 -9.45
C ALA A 53 -34.96 -26.04 -8.58
N ASN A 54 -33.98 -26.84 -8.97
CA ASN A 54 -33.56 -28.05 -8.25
C ASN A 54 -32.03 -28.14 -8.22
N PRO A 55 -31.35 -27.29 -7.43
CA PRO A 55 -29.90 -27.28 -7.36
C PRO A 55 -29.36 -28.56 -6.70
N CYS A 56 -28.19 -29.01 -7.13
CA CYS A 56 -27.43 -30.04 -6.39
C CYS A 56 -26.94 -29.48 -5.05
N ARG A 57 -26.60 -30.36 -4.10
CA ARG A 57 -26.11 -29.92 -2.78
C ARG A 57 -24.59 -29.76 -2.73
N SER A 58 -23.87 -30.52 -3.56
CA SER A 58 -22.41 -30.50 -3.61
C SER A 58 -21.88 -30.36 -5.03
N ILE A 59 -20.72 -29.71 -5.14
CA ILE A 59 -19.93 -29.66 -6.38
C ILE A 59 -19.41 -31.07 -6.68
N THR A 60 -19.00 -31.81 -5.66
CA THR A 60 -18.51 -33.18 -5.82
C THR A 60 -19.53 -34.06 -6.56
N TYR A 61 -20.82 -34.00 -6.19
CA TYR A 61 -21.86 -34.76 -6.88
C TYR A 61 -22.00 -34.37 -8.36
N VAL A 62 -21.92 -33.08 -8.68
CA VAL A 62 -21.94 -32.61 -10.08
C VAL A 62 -20.78 -33.22 -10.89
N LEU A 63 -19.59 -33.28 -10.31
CA LEU A 63 -18.40 -33.80 -11.01
C LEU A 63 -18.42 -35.32 -11.19
N THR A 64 -18.99 -36.07 -10.26
CA THR A 64 -18.88 -37.54 -10.21
C THR A 64 -20.13 -38.29 -10.63
N ASN A 65 -21.32 -37.71 -10.45
CA ASN A 65 -22.60 -38.42 -10.55
C ASN A 65 -23.56 -37.86 -11.58
N VAL A 66 -23.32 -36.66 -12.10
CA VAL A 66 -24.11 -36.08 -13.19
C VAL A 66 -23.52 -36.55 -14.54
N PRO A 67 -24.21 -37.44 -15.29
CA PRO A 67 -23.64 -38.03 -16.51
C PRO A 67 -23.44 -37.01 -17.63
N ASP A 68 -24.28 -35.97 -17.65
CA ASP A 68 -24.28 -34.94 -18.69
C ASP A 68 -23.27 -33.81 -18.42
N PHE A 69 -22.58 -33.82 -17.26
CA PHE A 69 -21.54 -32.83 -16.98
C PHE A 69 -20.37 -33.02 -17.96
N ALA A 70 -20.08 -31.99 -18.74
CA ALA A 70 -18.99 -31.96 -19.71
C ALA A 70 -17.81 -31.11 -19.19
N ASP A 71 -16.60 -31.43 -19.63
CA ASP A 71 -15.42 -30.62 -19.31
C ASP A 71 -15.59 -29.20 -19.87
N GLY A 72 -15.41 -28.21 -19.01
CA GLY A 72 -15.63 -26.79 -19.30
C GLY A 72 -17.00 -26.25 -18.92
N ASP A 73 -17.92 -27.10 -18.43
CA ASP A 73 -19.21 -26.66 -17.92
C ASP A 73 -19.08 -25.72 -16.71
N VAL A 74 -20.15 -24.95 -16.46
CA VAL A 74 -20.19 -23.94 -15.40
C VAL A 74 -20.94 -24.48 -14.19
N ILE A 75 -20.32 -24.39 -13.01
CA ILE A 75 -20.92 -24.74 -11.73
C ILE A 75 -21.21 -23.45 -10.96
N ARG A 76 -22.49 -23.12 -10.80
CA ARG A 76 -22.98 -21.92 -10.13
C ARG A 76 -23.27 -22.20 -8.66
N VAL A 77 -22.51 -21.59 -7.77
CA VAL A 77 -22.55 -21.83 -6.33
C VAL A 77 -23.31 -20.73 -5.61
N SER A 78 -24.24 -21.09 -4.73
CA SER A 78 -24.93 -20.15 -3.81
C SER A 78 -24.82 -20.61 -2.36
N GLY A 79 -24.53 -19.67 -1.46
CA GLY A 79 -24.35 -19.94 -0.03
C GLY A 79 -23.06 -20.69 0.33
N THR A 80 -23.02 -21.28 1.53
CA THR A 80 -21.82 -21.93 2.11
C THR A 80 -21.82 -23.45 1.99
N LEU A 81 -21.12 -23.98 0.99
CA LEU A 81 -20.92 -25.42 0.81
C LEU A 81 -19.85 -25.94 1.77
N SER A 82 -20.17 -27.02 2.49
CA SER A 82 -19.24 -27.68 3.41
C SER A 82 -18.74 -28.98 2.80
N GLU A 83 -17.70 -28.91 1.99
CA GLU A 83 -17.10 -30.05 1.28
C GLU A 83 -15.63 -29.79 0.94
N ASN A 84 -14.88 -30.87 0.69
CA ASN A 84 -13.58 -30.84 0.04
C ASN A 84 -13.77 -31.19 -1.43
N VAL A 85 -13.49 -30.25 -2.33
CA VAL A 85 -13.75 -30.40 -3.77
C VAL A 85 -12.49 -30.89 -4.47
N HIS A 86 -12.59 -32.03 -5.15
CA HIS A 86 -11.55 -32.52 -6.05
C HIS A 86 -11.92 -32.24 -7.51
N LEU A 87 -11.30 -31.24 -8.11
CA LEU A 87 -11.46 -30.86 -9.51
C LEU A 87 -10.52 -31.70 -10.38
N ASN A 88 -10.99 -32.89 -10.75
CA ASN A 88 -10.33 -33.82 -11.67
C ASN A 88 -10.82 -33.69 -13.13
N ARG A 89 -11.73 -32.76 -13.39
CA ARG A 89 -12.30 -32.42 -14.70
C ARG A 89 -12.27 -30.91 -14.88
N SER A 90 -12.14 -30.44 -16.11
CA SER A 90 -12.09 -29.00 -16.36
C SER A 90 -13.45 -28.37 -16.07
N ALA A 91 -13.48 -27.24 -15.37
CA ALA A 91 -14.74 -26.63 -14.92
C ALA A 91 -14.60 -25.13 -14.66
N VAL A 92 -15.71 -24.40 -14.75
CA VAL A 92 -15.82 -22.99 -14.34
C VAL A 92 -16.72 -22.91 -13.12
N VAL A 93 -16.19 -22.61 -11.94
CA VAL A 93 -16.97 -22.51 -10.70
C VAL A 93 -17.17 -21.04 -10.34
N VAL A 94 -18.42 -20.61 -10.23
CA VAL A 94 -18.81 -19.20 -10.07
C VAL A 94 -19.74 -19.02 -8.89
N GLY A 95 -19.36 -18.18 -7.94
CA GLY A 95 -20.25 -17.70 -6.88
C GLY A 95 -21.36 -16.82 -7.45
N GLN A 96 -22.61 -17.15 -7.16
CA GLN A 96 -23.79 -16.37 -7.55
C GLN A 96 -24.19 -15.34 -6.49
N THR A 97 -23.74 -15.54 -5.26
CA THR A 97 -24.09 -14.72 -4.11
C THR A 97 -22.82 -14.18 -3.46
N SER A 98 -22.92 -13.03 -2.78
CA SER A 98 -21.77 -12.43 -2.08
C SER A 98 -21.22 -13.30 -0.95
N ASP A 99 -22.03 -14.25 -0.45
CA ASP A 99 -21.66 -15.22 0.57
C ASP A 99 -21.26 -16.59 0.01
N ALA A 100 -21.15 -16.74 -1.33
CA ALA A 100 -20.77 -18.00 -1.97
C ALA A 100 -19.41 -18.47 -1.44
N THR A 101 -19.45 -19.55 -0.66
CA THR A 101 -18.31 -20.05 0.10
C THR A 101 -18.18 -21.55 -0.10
N ILE A 102 -16.96 -22.02 -0.30
CA ILE A 102 -16.60 -23.42 -0.19
C ILE A 102 -15.69 -23.53 1.04
N GLN A 103 -16.05 -24.42 1.96
CA GLN A 103 -15.28 -24.63 3.18
C GLN A 103 -15.11 -26.10 3.51
N ALA A 104 -13.95 -26.46 4.05
CA ALA A 104 -13.74 -27.77 4.64
C ALA A 104 -14.11 -27.78 6.13
N SER A 105 -14.22 -28.97 6.72
CA SER A 105 -14.46 -29.16 8.15
C SER A 105 -13.16 -29.18 8.98
N GLY A 106 -12.14 -28.41 8.56
CA GLY A 106 -10.83 -28.39 9.22
C GLY A 106 -9.97 -29.64 8.96
N VAL A 107 -10.21 -30.36 7.86
CA VAL A 107 -9.40 -31.48 7.38
C VAL A 107 -9.34 -31.44 5.85
N GLY A 108 -8.14 -31.65 5.28
CA GLY A 108 -7.87 -31.65 3.85
C GLY A 108 -7.88 -30.26 3.22
N SER A 109 -7.42 -30.19 1.96
CA SER A 109 -7.52 -28.99 1.13
C SER A 109 -8.99 -28.72 0.78
N VAL A 110 -9.44 -27.47 0.82
CA VAL A 110 -10.81 -27.13 0.40
C VAL A 110 -11.00 -27.43 -1.09
N ILE A 111 -10.03 -27.05 -1.92
CA ILE A 111 -10.01 -27.33 -3.36
C ILE A 111 -8.69 -28.01 -3.72
N ARG A 112 -8.78 -29.10 -4.48
CA ARG A 112 -7.63 -29.69 -5.18
C ARG A 112 -7.86 -29.71 -6.69
N VAL A 113 -6.96 -29.11 -7.45
CA VAL A 113 -6.96 -29.13 -8.92
C VAL A 113 -5.92 -30.15 -9.41
N SER A 114 -6.37 -31.14 -10.17
CA SER A 114 -5.51 -32.20 -10.69
C SER A 114 -4.59 -31.72 -11.82
N ALA A 115 -3.44 -32.36 -11.96
CA ALA A 115 -2.57 -32.17 -13.11
C ALA A 115 -3.30 -32.43 -14.44
N GLY A 116 -3.05 -31.58 -15.43
CA GLY A 116 -3.70 -31.64 -16.74
C GLY A 116 -5.13 -31.09 -16.80
N VAL A 117 -5.68 -30.60 -15.69
CA VAL A 117 -7.03 -30.02 -15.60
C VAL A 117 -6.97 -28.50 -15.61
N SER A 118 -7.92 -27.84 -16.29
CA SER A 118 -8.08 -26.39 -16.29
C SER A 118 -9.33 -25.96 -15.54
N VAL A 119 -9.15 -25.11 -14.53
CA VAL A 119 -10.23 -24.61 -13.66
C VAL A 119 -10.27 -23.10 -13.67
N THR A 120 -11.47 -22.54 -13.76
CA THR A 120 -11.70 -21.13 -13.43
C THR A 120 -12.55 -21.03 -12.16
N LEU A 121 -12.11 -20.22 -11.19
CA LEU A 121 -12.86 -19.87 -9.99
C LEU A 121 -13.21 -18.38 -10.03
N SER A 122 -14.46 -18.02 -9.75
CA SER A 122 -14.85 -16.61 -9.69
C SER A 122 -15.84 -16.29 -8.58
N GLY A 123 -15.60 -15.21 -7.83
CA GLY A 123 -16.55 -14.70 -6.83
C GLY A 123 -16.79 -15.65 -5.66
N LEU A 124 -15.75 -16.39 -5.23
CA LEU A 124 -15.84 -17.42 -4.19
C LEU A 124 -14.97 -17.08 -2.98
N THR A 125 -15.44 -17.46 -1.80
CA THR A 125 -14.60 -17.55 -0.59
C THR A 125 -14.20 -19.00 -0.34
N ILE A 126 -12.90 -19.26 -0.16
CA ILE A 126 -12.32 -20.58 0.10
C ILE A 126 -11.70 -20.57 1.50
N ARG A 127 -12.23 -21.38 2.42
CA ARG A 127 -11.85 -21.26 3.84
C ARG A 127 -11.88 -22.53 4.68
N ASN A 128 -11.27 -22.45 5.86
CA ASN A 128 -11.28 -23.48 6.91
C ASN A 128 -10.71 -24.85 6.46
N GLY A 129 -9.86 -24.87 5.44
CA GLY A 129 -9.09 -26.05 5.08
C GLY A 129 -7.90 -26.29 6.01
N ASN A 130 -7.49 -27.55 6.11
CA ASN A 130 -6.37 -27.98 6.95
C ASN A 130 -5.70 -29.20 6.33
N ALA A 131 -4.65 -28.97 5.54
CA ALA A 131 -3.96 -30.01 4.78
C ALA A 131 -2.49 -30.08 5.15
N ASP A 132 -1.74 -31.01 4.56
CA ASP A 132 -0.29 -30.96 4.64
C ASP A 132 0.25 -29.80 3.79
N ASP A 133 -0.16 -29.72 2.53
CA ASP A 133 0.14 -28.59 1.65
C ASP A 133 -1.15 -28.05 1.02
N GLY A 134 -1.27 -26.72 0.95
CA GLY A 134 -2.41 -26.07 0.29
C GLY A 134 -3.69 -26.22 1.09
N GLY A 135 -3.74 -25.62 2.29
CA GLY A 135 -4.90 -25.71 3.18
C GLY A 135 -6.19 -25.27 2.48
N GLY A 136 -6.18 -24.11 1.83
CA GLY A 136 -7.29 -23.66 1.00
C GLY A 136 -7.29 -24.36 -0.35
N ILE A 137 -6.23 -24.17 -1.12
CA ILE A 137 -6.12 -24.62 -2.51
C ILE A 137 -4.82 -25.38 -2.70
N ARG A 138 -4.90 -26.60 -3.25
CA ARG A 138 -3.77 -27.34 -3.80
C ARG A 138 -3.90 -27.39 -5.33
N ASN A 139 -3.05 -26.67 -6.04
CA ASN A 139 -3.06 -26.60 -7.50
C ASN A 139 -1.89 -27.37 -8.13
N GLU A 140 -2.22 -28.47 -8.82
CA GLU A 140 -1.28 -29.25 -9.64
C GLU A 140 -1.59 -29.10 -11.15
N GLY A 141 -2.68 -28.41 -11.50
CA GLY A 141 -3.12 -28.15 -12.88
C GLY A 141 -3.02 -26.68 -13.27
N THR A 142 -3.98 -26.19 -14.06
CA THR A 142 -4.10 -24.78 -14.42
C THR A 142 -5.30 -24.15 -13.72
N LEU A 143 -5.05 -23.14 -12.89
CA LEU A 143 -6.06 -22.43 -12.12
C LEU A 143 -6.09 -20.95 -12.48
N ILE A 144 -7.26 -20.46 -12.90
CA ILE A 144 -7.57 -19.04 -13.05
C ILE A 144 -8.52 -18.65 -11.93
N ALA A 145 -8.11 -17.75 -11.04
CA ALA A 145 -8.91 -17.26 -9.93
C ALA A 145 -9.19 -15.76 -10.08
N ASN A 146 -10.46 -15.36 -10.14
CA ASN A 146 -10.87 -13.97 -10.31
C ASN A 146 -11.85 -13.54 -9.22
N HIS A 147 -11.54 -12.48 -8.46
CA HIS A 147 -12.37 -12.09 -7.31
C HIS A 147 -12.57 -13.23 -6.30
N VAL A 148 -11.51 -14.01 -6.06
CA VAL A 148 -11.51 -15.10 -5.08
C VAL A 148 -10.86 -14.63 -3.79
N VAL A 149 -11.46 -15.02 -2.66
CA VAL A 149 -10.91 -14.81 -1.32
C VAL A 149 -10.46 -16.16 -0.77
N VAL A 150 -9.16 -16.31 -0.46
CA VAL A 150 -8.62 -17.50 0.22
C VAL A 150 -8.28 -17.11 1.65
N THR A 151 -9.01 -17.64 2.63
CA THR A 151 -8.91 -17.16 4.01
C THR A 151 -9.05 -18.21 5.09
N ALA A 152 -8.37 -17.99 6.22
CA ALA A 152 -8.47 -18.82 7.42
C ALA A 152 -8.21 -20.31 7.15
N ASN A 153 -7.24 -20.59 6.27
CA ASN A 153 -6.78 -21.95 5.98
C ASN A 153 -5.47 -22.24 6.71
N LEU A 154 -5.28 -23.52 7.02
CA LEU A 154 -4.12 -24.04 7.73
C LEU A 154 -3.41 -25.08 6.85
N ALA A 155 -2.09 -25.06 6.88
CA ALA A 155 -1.28 -26.17 6.39
C ALA A 155 -0.32 -26.67 7.48
N SER A 156 -0.06 -27.97 7.52
CA SER A 156 0.90 -28.56 8.45
C SER A 156 2.34 -28.37 7.98
N ASN A 157 2.56 -28.31 6.67
CA ASN A 157 3.86 -28.20 6.04
C ASN A 157 4.01 -26.86 5.30
N THR A 158 3.15 -26.56 4.33
CA THR A 158 3.38 -25.41 3.45
C THR A 158 2.13 -24.91 2.70
N GLY A 159 2.16 -23.66 2.22
CA GLY A 159 1.06 -23.12 1.43
C GLY A 159 -0.24 -23.07 2.24
N GLY A 160 -0.22 -22.37 3.39
CA GLY A 160 -1.37 -22.30 4.31
C GLY A 160 -2.67 -21.97 3.59
N GLY A 161 -2.63 -20.97 2.71
CA GLY A 161 -3.71 -20.64 1.80
C GLY A 161 -3.65 -21.48 0.53
N ILE A 162 -2.55 -21.36 -0.22
CA ILE A 162 -2.39 -21.93 -1.55
C ILE A 162 -1.04 -22.64 -1.66
N TYR A 163 -1.06 -23.87 -2.15
CA TYR A 163 0.11 -24.55 -2.69
C TYR A 163 -0.02 -24.64 -4.21
N ASN A 164 0.92 -24.06 -4.95
CA ASN A 164 0.93 -24.05 -6.40
C ASN A 164 2.14 -24.79 -6.97
N ALA A 165 1.90 -25.99 -7.50
CA ALA A 165 2.86 -26.76 -8.30
C ALA A 165 2.58 -26.70 -9.81
N GLY A 166 1.35 -26.31 -10.19
CA GLY A 166 0.96 -26.05 -11.57
C GLY A 166 1.05 -24.58 -11.96
N THR A 167 0.08 -24.09 -12.72
CA THR A 167 -0.04 -22.69 -13.13
C THR A 167 -1.20 -22.03 -12.39
N LEU A 168 -0.95 -20.91 -11.71
CA LEU A 168 -1.96 -20.09 -11.06
C LEU A 168 -1.93 -18.66 -11.60
N THR A 169 -3.05 -18.21 -12.16
CA THR A 169 -3.33 -16.80 -12.47
C THR A 169 -4.41 -16.31 -11.52
N MET A 170 -4.11 -15.32 -10.68
CA MET A 170 -5.10 -14.72 -9.77
C MET A 170 -5.20 -13.21 -9.96
N THR A 171 -6.43 -12.73 -10.08
CA THR A 171 -6.75 -11.32 -10.34
C THR A 171 -7.83 -10.80 -9.40
N HIS A 172 -7.71 -9.55 -8.94
CA HIS A 172 -8.71 -8.91 -8.07
C HIS A 172 -9.01 -9.73 -6.80
N GLY A 173 -8.02 -10.49 -6.33
CA GLY A 173 -8.18 -11.47 -5.28
C GLY A 173 -7.72 -10.98 -3.92
N ARG A 174 -7.99 -11.81 -2.90
CA ARG A 174 -7.49 -11.59 -1.55
C ARG A 174 -7.03 -12.89 -0.92
N ILE A 175 -5.82 -12.91 -0.37
CA ILE A 175 -5.25 -14.05 0.35
C ILE A 175 -4.94 -13.56 1.76
N THR A 176 -5.75 -13.97 2.74
CA THR A 176 -5.73 -13.37 4.07
C THR A 176 -5.88 -14.37 5.21
N ASP A 177 -5.18 -14.17 6.31
CA ASP A 177 -5.34 -14.96 7.53
C ASP A 177 -5.05 -16.47 7.36
N ASN A 178 -4.24 -16.82 6.37
CA ASN A 178 -3.80 -18.20 6.17
C ASN A 178 -2.48 -18.45 6.90
N ARG A 179 -2.29 -19.67 7.41
CA ARG A 179 -1.19 -19.99 8.31
C ARG A 179 -0.60 -21.36 8.03
N VAL A 180 0.69 -21.49 8.34
CA VAL A 180 1.34 -22.79 8.50
C VAL A 180 1.48 -23.08 10.00
N ALA A 181 1.18 -24.31 10.41
CA ALA A 181 1.29 -24.76 11.78
C ALA A 181 2.74 -24.70 12.29
N SER A 182 2.91 -24.64 13.60
CA SER A 182 4.24 -24.69 14.22
C SER A 182 4.95 -25.99 13.86
N GLY A 183 6.12 -25.90 13.25
CA GLY A 183 6.90 -27.06 12.77
C GLY A 183 6.81 -27.31 11.27
N GLY A 184 5.90 -26.64 10.57
CA GLY A 184 5.91 -26.58 9.10
C GLY A 184 7.03 -25.69 8.57
N VAL A 185 7.15 -25.64 7.25
CA VAL A 185 8.25 -24.97 6.55
C VAL A 185 7.83 -23.55 6.19
N ALA A 186 6.90 -23.34 5.25
CA ALA A 186 6.81 -22.02 4.61
C ALA A 186 5.54 -21.71 3.81
N GLY A 187 5.44 -20.49 3.27
CA GLY A 187 4.32 -20.07 2.43
C GLY A 187 3.01 -19.91 3.20
N GLY A 188 2.95 -19.02 4.19
CA GLY A 188 1.74 -18.78 4.99
C GLY A 188 0.51 -18.50 4.14
N GLY A 189 0.65 -17.57 3.18
CA GLY A 189 -0.36 -17.31 2.15
C GLY A 189 -0.23 -18.26 0.98
N ILE A 190 0.92 -18.22 0.29
CA ILE A 190 1.21 -18.99 -0.92
C ILE A 190 2.58 -19.64 -0.82
N GLU A 191 2.68 -20.92 -1.16
CA GLU A 191 3.92 -21.48 -1.70
C GLU A 191 3.77 -21.72 -3.20
N ASN A 192 4.76 -21.25 -3.96
CA ASN A 192 4.87 -21.46 -5.39
C ASN A 192 6.11 -22.28 -5.73
N THR A 193 5.89 -23.43 -6.35
CA THR A 193 6.92 -24.27 -7.00
C THR A 193 6.73 -24.35 -8.52
N GLY A 194 5.57 -23.91 -9.02
CA GLY A 194 5.24 -23.80 -10.45
C GLY A 194 5.25 -22.36 -10.97
N GLU A 195 4.22 -21.99 -11.74
CA GLU A 195 4.04 -20.66 -12.30
C GLU A 195 2.94 -19.88 -11.58
N LEU A 196 3.27 -18.69 -11.09
CA LEU A 196 2.36 -17.79 -10.38
C LEU A 196 2.30 -16.43 -11.07
N PHE A 197 1.08 -16.00 -11.39
CA PHE A 197 0.78 -14.63 -11.78
C PHE A 197 -0.27 -14.04 -10.85
N LEU A 198 0.07 -12.95 -10.17
CA LEU A 198 -0.86 -12.17 -9.36
C LEU A 198 -1.01 -10.77 -9.95
N SER A 199 -2.26 -10.33 -10.13
CA SER A 199 -2.57 -8.95 -10.52
C SER A 199 -3.66 -8.36 -9.63
N ASP A 200 -3.53 -7.09 -9.26
CA ASP A 200 -4.58 -6.34 -8.55
C ASP A 200 -5.08 -7.09 -7.29
N THR A 201 -4.16 -7.74 -6.58
CA THR A 201 -4.46 -8.69 -5.52
C THR A 201 -3.83 -8.24 -4.20
N VAL A 202 -4.48 -8.55 -3.08
CA VAL A 202 -3.95 -8.27 -1.74
C VAL A 202 -3.55 -9.56 -1.04
N VAL A 203 -2.30 -9.63 -0.58
CA VAL A 203 -1.77 -10.74 0.24
C VAL A 203 -1.43 -10.18 1.62
N GLU A 204 -2.25 -10.48 2.62
CA GLU A 204 -2.06 -9.88 3.95
C GLU A 204 -2.42 -10.75 5.14
N HIS A 205 -1.85 -10.44 6.30
CA HIS A 205 -2.15 -11.15 7.55
C HIS A 205 -1.89 -12.66 7.50
N ASN A 206 -1.05 -13.12 6.58
CA ASN A 206 -0.67 -14.52 6.48
C ASN A 206 0.57 -14.80 7.34
N LYS A 207 0.69 -16.04 7.82
CA LYS A 207 1.77 -16.44 8.72
C LYS A 207 2.47 -17.72 8.28
N GLY A 208 3.71 -17.57 7.84
CA GLY A 208 4.64 -18.66 7.61
C GLY A 208 5.36 -19.04 8.90
N ALA A 209 5.76 -20.30 9.03
CA ALA A 209 6.53 -20.75 10.19
C ALA A 209 8.00 -20.33 10.05
N ILE A 210 8.63 -20.63 8.91
CA ILE A 210 10.03 -20.30 8.62
C ILE A 210 10.12 -19.30 7.48
N TYR A 211 9.72 -19.67 6.26
CA TYR A 211 9.88 -18.82 5.08
C TYR A 211 8.54 -18.29 4.56
N GLY A 212 8.55 -17.11 3.95
CA GLY A 212 7.43 -16.60 3.16
C GLY A 212 6.13 -16.47 3.94
N GLY A 213 5.97 -15.38 4.70
CA GLY A 213 4.73 -15.15 5.44
C GLY A 213 3.55 -14.95 4.49
N GLY A 214 3.73 -14.04 3.53
CA GLY A 214 2.82 -13.85 2.41
C GLY A 214 3.05 -14.87 1.32
N ILE A 215 4.23 -14.83 0.69
CA ILE A 215 4.58 -15.65 -0.47
C ILE A 215 5.95 -16.29 -0.26
N GLU A 216 6.04 -17.59 -0.51
CA GLU A 216 7.29 -18.27 -0.81
C GLU A 216 7.31 -18.66 -2.30
N ASN A 217 8.38 -18.31 -2.99
CA ASN A 217 8.67 -18.79 -4.33
C ASN A 217 9.89 -19.72 -4.29
N PHE A 218 9.65 -21.03 -4.27
CA PHE A 218 10.68 -22.05 -4.11
C PHE A 218 10.94 -22.77 -5.43
N GLY A 219 11.97 -22.34 -6.17
CA GLY A 219 12.30 -22.88 -7.49
C GLY A 219 11.29 -22.54 -8.60
N GLY A 220 10.16 -21.91 -8.26
CA GLY A 220 9.11 -21.51 -9.20
C GLY A 220 9.36 -20.15 -9.87
N GLN A 221 8.43 -19.77 -10.74
CA GLN A 221 8.39 -18.47 -11.39
C GLN A 221 7.18 -17.68 -10.89
N ALA A 222 7.41 -16.47 -10.40
CA ALA A 222 6.37 -15.58 -9.90
C ALA A 222 6.44 -14.19 -10.54
N SER A 223 5.31 -13.72 -11.06
CA SER A 223 5.13 -12.36 -11.57
C SER A 223 3.99 -11.66 -10.83
N LEU A 224 4.31 -10.56 -10.16
CA LEU A 224 3.39 -9.80 -9.31
C LEU A 224 3.22 -8.39 -9.89
N VAL A 225 1.99 -7.99 -10.21
CA VAL A 225 1.69 -6.68 -10.80
C VAL A 225 0.57 -6.00 -10.02
N ARG A 226 0.77 -4.78 -9.53
CA ARG A 226 -0.24 -4.07 -8.71
C ARG A 226 -0.73 -4.91 -7.52
N VAL A 227 0.22 -5.55 -6.83
CA VAL A 227 -0.05 -6.38 -5.66
C VAL A 227 0.34 -5.62 -4.40
N ALA A 228 -0.51 -5.69 -3.38
CA ALA A 228 -0.18 -5.24 -2.04
C ALA A 228 0.14 -6.44 -1.14
N ILE A 229 1.40 -6.62 -0.77
CA ILE A 229 1.87 -7.64 0.17
C ILE A 229 2.12 -6.97 1.51
N ARG A 230 1.23 -7.17 2.49
CA ARG A 230 1.31 -6.43 3.75
C ARG A 230 0.97 -7.20 5.02
N LYS A 231 1.57 -6.79 6.14
CA LYS A 231 1.23 -7.33 7.47
C LYS A 231 1.33 -8.86 7.56
N ASN A 232 2.23 -9.45 6.77
CA ASN A 232 2.52 -10.87 6.85
C ASN A 232 3.68 -11.13 7.82
N GLU A 233 3.71 -12.33 8.39
CA GLU A 233 4.69 -12.73 9.41
C GLU A 233 5.39 -14.04 9.02
N ALA A 234 6.71 -14.11 9.21
CA ALA A 234 7.50 -15.35 9.13
C ALA A 234 8.83 -15.20 9.88
N ALA A 235 9.65 -16.25 9.90
CA ALA A 235 11.03 -16.09 10.37
C ALA A 235 11.90 -15.36 9.32
N SER A 236 11.75 -15.70 8.05
CA SER A 236 12.48 -15.13 6.92
C SER A 236 11.53 -14.77 5.77
N GLY A 237 11.78 -13.65 5.10
CA GLY A 237 10.98 -13.24 3.94
C GLY A 237 9.51 -13.05 4.29
N ALA A 238 9.21 -12.30 5.35
CA ALA A 238 7.85 -12.26 5.91
C ALA A 238 6.82 -11.75 4.89
N GLY A 239 7.16 -10.75 4.09
CA GLY A 239 6.38 -10.43 2.89
C GLY A 239 6.58 -11.52 1.84
N ILE A 240 7.80 -11.63 1.33
CA ILE A 240 8.18 -12.57 0.27
C ILE A 240 9.53 -13.24 0.55
N GLU A 241 9.57 -14.57 0.47
CA GLU A 241 10.80 -15.34 0.28
C GLU A 241 10.91 -15.74 -1.20
N ASN A 242 12.02 -15.38 -1.86
CA ASN A 242 12.39 -15.94 -3.16
C ASN A 242 13.57 -16.89 -2.97
N GLY A 243 13.27 -18.18 -2.90
CA GLY A 243 14.22 -19.25 -2.65
C GLY A 243 15.18 -19.50 -3.82
N SER A 244 16.17 -20.35 -3.58
CA SER A 244 17.14 -20.78 -4.60
C SER A 244 16.43 -21.35 -5.83
N GLY A 245 16.89 -20.97 -7.03
CA GLY A 245 16.28 -21.35 -8.30
C GLY A 245 14.98 -20.59 -8.65
N GLY A 246 14.43 -19.80 -7.72
CA GLY A 246 13.22 -19.01 -7.96
C GLY A 246 13.48 -17.76 -8.80
N LEU A 247 12.56 -17.48 -9.73
CA LEU A 247 12.48 -16.20 -10.45
C LEU A 247 11.29 -15.39 -9.93
N LEU A 248 11.56 -14.20 -9.39
CA LEU A 248 10.55 -13.28 -8.90
C LEU A 248 10.64 -11.94 -9.64
N VAL A 249 9.55 -11.56 -10.30
CA VAL A 249 9.39 -10.25 -10.93
C VAL A 249 8.25 -9.52 -10.24
N VAL A 250 8.53 -8.35 -9.66
CA VAL A 250 7.54 -7.51 -8.99
C VAL A 250 7.49 -6.15 -9.66
N GLU A 251 6.31 -5.78 -10.13
CA GLU A 251 6.08 -4.54 -10.86
C GLU A 251 4.90 -3.77 -10.29
N ALA A 252 5.02 -2.45 -10.22
CA ALA A 252 3.94 -1.55 -9.83
C ALA A 252 3.25 -1.95 -8.50
N SER A 253 4.02 -2.46 -7.53
CA SER A 253 3.49 -3.14 -6.33
C SER A 253 4.08 -2.58 -5.03
N ALA A 254 3.44 -2.91 -3.91
CA ALA A 254 3.85 -2.48 -2.58
C ALA A 254 4.10 -3.69 -1.65
N VAL A 255 5.29 -3.75 -1.04
CA VAL A 255 5.65 -4.72 0.00
C VAL A 255 5.83 -3.95 1.31
N ILE A 256 4.80 -3.95 2.16
CA ILE A 256 4.73 -2.99 3.27
C ILE A 256 4.35 -3.64 4.60
N GLU A 257 4.87 -3.11 5.70
CA GLU A 257 4.45 -3.50 7.06
C GLU A 257 4.55 -5.01 7.35
N ASN A 258 5.42 -5.75 6.66
CA ASN A 258 5.66 -7.17 6.95
C ASN A 258 6.68 -7.33 8.08
N ALA A 259 6.59 -8.41 8.86
CA ALA A 259 7.38 -8.58 10.07
C ALA A 259 8.09 -9.94 10.11
N ALA A 260 9.42 -9.92 10.06
CA ALA A 260 10.27 -11.11 10.17
C ALA A 260 10.97 -11.19 11.54
N SER A 261 11.32 -12.40 11.98
CA SER A 261 12.15 -12.59 13.18
C SER A 261 13.65 -12.74 12.90
N ASN A 262 14.04 -13.19 11.70
CA ASN A 262 15.42 -13.56 11.37
C ASN A 262 16.00 -12.81 10.16
N GLN A 263 15.33 -12.80 9.01
CA GLN A 263 15.87 -12.18 7.78
C GLN A 263 14.77 -11.60 6.89
N GLY A 264 15.04 -10.52 6.15
CA GLY A 264 14.14 -10.05 5.09
C GLY A 264 12.73 -9.76 5.57
N GLY A 265 12.53 -8.68 6.33
CA GLY A 265 11.19 -8.27 6.79
C GLY A 265 10.20 -8.12 5.64
N GLY A 266 10.59 -7.40 4.59
CA GLY A 266 9.85 -7.29 3.34
C GLY A 266 10.16 -8.46 2.41
N ILE A 267 11.37 -8.47 1.84
CA ILE A 267 11.82 -9.50 0.91
C ILE A 267 13.13 -10.14 1.39
N ASN A 268 13.18 -11.47 1.40
CA ASN A 268 14.43 -12.22 1.43
C ASN A 268 14.63 -12.93 0.08
N ASN A 269 15.81 -12.79 -0.51
CA ASN A 269 16.12 -13.32 -1.82
C ASN A 269 17.38 -14.19 -1.80
N SER A 270 17.26 -15.40 -2.34
CA SER A 270 18.38 -16.29 -2.70
C SER A 270 18.29 -16.77 -4.16
N GLY A 271 17.24 -16.36 -4.89
CA GLY A 271 17.07 -16.58 -6.33
C GLY A 271 17.30 -15.32 -7.18
N ALA A 272 16.62 -15.23 -8.32
CA ALA A 272 16.64 -14.06 -9.21
C ALA A 272 15.46 -13.12 -8.93
N LEU A 273 15.76 -11.85 -8.62
CA LEU A 273 14.78 -10.83 -8.28
C LEU A 273 14.84 -9.62 -9.22
N VAL A 274 13.69 -9.20 -9.73
CA VAL A 274 13.53 -7.95 -10.49
C VAL A 274 12.42 -7.11 -9.87
N LEU A 275 12.74 -5.87 -9.51
CA LEU A 275 11.81 -4.88 -8.97
C LEU A 275 11.69 -3.66 -9.89
N ARG A 276 10.47 -3.31 -10.30
CA ARG A 276 10.18 -2.12 -11.10
C ARG A 276 9.01 -1.33 -10.54
N ASN A 277 9.20 -0.04 -10.27
CA ASN A 277 8.13 0.78 -9.68
C ASN A 277 7.59 0.17 -8.38
N VAL A 278 8.47 -0.27 -7.47
CA VAL A 278 8.08 -0.97 -6.24
C VAL A 278 8.33 -0.10 -5.01
N THR A 279 7.43 -0.14 -4.04
CA THR A 279 7.63 0.48 -2.72
C THR A 279 7.81 -0.62 -1.67
N LEU A 280 8.95 -0.60 -0.98
CA LEU A 280 9.23 -1.42 0.20
C LEU A 280 9.25 -0.52 1.43
N SER A 281 8.18 -0.53 2.22
CA SER A 281 8.05 0.45 3.32
C SER A 281 7.49 -0.11 4.62
N GLY A 282 8.02 0.36 5.74
CA GLY A 282 7.53 -0.04 7.07
C GLY A 282 7.73 -1.52 7.41
N ASN A 283 8.52 -2.27 6.63
CA ASN A 283 8.80 -3.65 6.98
C ASN A 283 9.74 -3.71 8.19
N SER A 284 9.55 -4.71 9.03
CA SER A 284 10.25 -4.84 10.31
C SER A 284 10.94 -6.18 10.44
N LEU A 285 12.08 -6.17 11.13
CA LEU A 285 12.86 -7.36 11.43
C LEU A 285 13.25 -7.34 12.92
N LEU A 286 13.16 -8.48 13.60
CA LEU A 286 13.55 -8.55 15.02
C LEU A 286 15.06 -8.32 15.20
N ALA A 287 15.90 -9.05 14.45
CA ALA A 287 17.35 -8.90 14.47
C ALA A 287 17.96 -9.35 13.12
N GLY A 288 19.12 -8.80 12.76
CA GLY A 288 19.82 -9.12 11.50
C GLY A 288 19.59 -8.06 10.40
N PRO A 289 20.26 -8.22 9.24
CA PRO A 289 20.19 -7.23 8.16
C PRO A 289 19.01 -7.43 7.21
N GLY A 290 18.71 -6.37 6.45
CA GLY A 290 17.80 -6.36 5.31
C GLY A 290 16.32 -6.38 5.67
N ALA A 291 15.87 -5.55 6.62
CA ALA A 291 14.45 -5.48 6.97
C ALA A 291 13.55 -5.11 5.78
N GLY A 292 13.98 -4.23 4.88
CA GLY A 292 13.32 -3.98 3.60
C GLY A 292 13.60 -5.09 2.60
N LEU A 293 14.86 -5.22 2.20
CA LEU A 293 15.33 -6.26 1.28
C LEU A 293 16.66 -6.87 1.74
N GLN A 294 16.70 -8.18 1.87
CA GLN A 294 17.89 -8.98 2.07
C GLN A 294 18.17 -9.81 0.80
N ASN A 295 19.32 -9.62 0.17
CA ASN A 295 19.82 -10.46 -0.91
C ASN A 295 20.97 -11.35 -0.40
N THR A 296 20.81 -12.66 -0.42
CA THR A 296 21.72 -13.64 0.18
C THR A 296 22.47 -14.45 -0.88
N SER A 297 23.40 -15.30 -0.44
CA SER A 297 24.29 -16.07 -1.30
C SER A 297 23.53 -16.87 -2.37
N GLY A 298 23.97 -16.77 -3.62
CA GLY A 298 23.29 -17.35 -4.78
C GLY A 298 22.23 -16.44 -5.41
N GLY A 299 21.82 -15.39 -4.70
CA GLY A 299 20.81 -14.44 -5.16
C GLY A 299 21.36 -13.32 -6.05
N SER A 300 20.52 -12.85 -6.96
CA SER A 300 20.73 -11.61 -7.74
C SER A 300 19.49 -10.73 -7.65
N ALA A 301 19.69 -9.42 -7.55
CA ALA A 301 18.58 -8.46 -7.54
C ALA A 301 18.84 -7.28 -8.49
N SER A 302 17.83 -6.90 -9.27
CA SER A 302 17.82 -5.71 -10.12
C SER A 302 16.66 -4.80 -9.74
N LEU A 303 16.98 -3.56 -9.36
CA LEU A 303 16.04 -2.56 -8.87
C LEU A 303 16.02 -1.37 -9.83
N SER A 304 14.83 -0.97 -10.27
CA SER A 304 14.64 0.23 -11.08
C SER A 304 13.40 1.00 -10.63
N PHE A 305 13.55 2.29 -10.33
CA PHE A 305 12.46 3.12 -9.83
C PHE A 305 11.81 2.50 -8.58
N VAL A 306 12.63 2.16 -7.60
CA VAL A 306 12.20 1.53 -6.34
C VAL A 306 12.35 2.51 -5.18
N SER A 307 11.43 2.47 -4.22
CA SER A 307 11.51 3.23 -2.97
C SER A 307 11.59 2.28 -1.79
N ILE A 308 12.74 2.23 -1.09
CA ILE A 308 12.99 1.43 0.12
C ILE A 308 13.03 2.37 1.32
N VAL A 309 11.90 2.51 2.02
CA VAL A 309 11.67 3.63 2.95
C VAL A 309 11.21 3.14 4.32
N SER A 310 11.72 3.72 5.41
CA SER A 310 11.15 3.51 6.76
C SER A 310 11.07 2.05 7.24
N ASN A 311 11.97 1.19 6.77
CA ASN A 311 12.08 -0.18 7.27
C ASN A 311 12.87 -0.19 8.58
N THR A 312 12.56 -1.14 9.47
CA THR A 312 13.03 -1.11 10.86
C THR A 312 13.65 -2.44 11.30
N ILE A 313 14.69 -2.36 12.14
CA ILE A 313 15.20 -3.51 12.90
C ILE A 313 15.01 -3.20 14.38
N LYS A 314 14.43 -4.12 15.14
CA LYS A 314 14.11 -3.90 16.56
C LYS A 314 15.37 -3.99 17.44
N ASN A 315 16.14 -5.06 17.27
CA ASN A 315 17.37 -5.32 18.03
C ASN A 315 18.58 -5.08 17.12
N ILE A 316 18.92 -3.81 16.94
CA ILE A 316 19.98 -3.38 16.02
C ILE A 316 21.36 -3.82 16.55
N SER A 317 22.11 -4.54 15.72
CA SER A 317 23.56 -4.67 15.87
C SER A 317 24.28 -3.69 14.94
N GLY A 318 25.51 -3.28 15.29
CA GLY A 318 26.20 -2.16 14.62
C GLY A 318 26.47 -2.33 13.10
N ALA A 319 26.33 -3.54 12.55
CA ALA A 319 26.50 -3.80 11.12
C ALA A 319 25.18 -3.75 10.33
N ASP A 320 24.02 -3.80 10.97
CA ASP A 320 22.76 -4.07 10.28
C ASP A 320 22.26 -2.88 9.45
N ALA A 321 21.73 -3.18 8.26
CA ALA A 321 20.95 -2.23 7.47
C ALA A 321 19.48 -2.63 7.49
N SER A 322 18.62 -1.70 7.89
CA SER A 322 17.17 -1.93 7.82
C SER A 322 16.66 -1.75 6.39
N GLY A 323 17.34 -0.99 5.53
CA GLY A 323 16.92 -0.79 4.14
C GLY A 323 17.25 -1.98 3.23
N LEU A 324 18.48 -1.99 2.72
CA LEU A 324 18.96 -2.91 1.69
C LEU A 324 20.25 -3.61 2.14
N SER A 325 20.30 -4.94 1.98
CA SER A 325 21.45 -5.75 2.35
C SER A 325 21.83 -6.75 1.25
N ALA A 326 23.13 -6.93 1.04
CA ALA A 326 23.70 -7.92 0.13
C ALA A 326 24.80 -8.72 0.85
N VAL A 327 24.68 -10.05 0.88
CA VAL A 327 25.65 -10.97 1.49
C VAL A 327 25.92 -12.11 0.52
N GLY A 328 27.18 -12.26 0.07
CA GLY A 328 27.57 -13.27 -0.92
C GLY A 328 26.85 -13.14 -2.27
N SER A 329 26.34 -11.95 -2.58
CA SER A 329 25.33 -11.71 -3.62
C SER A 329 25.52 -10.37 -4.32
N ALA A 330 24.84 -10.19 -5.45
CA ALA A 330 24.92 -8.96 -6.25
C ALA A 330 23.57 -8.23 -6.32
N VAL A 331 23.59 -6.91 -6.10
CA VAL A 331 22.42 -6.04 -6.25
C VAL A 331 22.75 -4.89 -7.20
N ALA A 332 21.98 -4.79 -8.28
CA ALA A 332 22.04 -3.69 -9.24
C ALA A 332 20.89 -2.72 -9.00
N LEU A 333 21.15 -1.42 -8.99
CA LEU A 333 20.13 -0.40 -8.75
C LEU A 333 20.28 0.81 -9.68
N THR A 334 19.14 1.29 -10.18
CA THR A 334 19.02 2.55 -10.92
C THR A 334 17.80 3.31 -10.44
N ALA A 335 17.88 4.64 -10.39
CA ALA A 335 16.78 5.52 -9.99
C ALA A 335 16.06 5.05 -8.69
N THR A 336 16.81 4.56 -7.71
CA THR A 336 16.28 3.96 -6.49
C THR A 336 16.47 4.88 -5.28
N VAL A 337 15.44 5.02 -4.46
CA VAL A 337 15.47 5.78 -3.20
C VAL A 337 15.62 4.81 -2.04
N ILE A 338 16.60 5.02 -1.18
CA ILE A 338 16.81 4.25 0.05
C ILE A 338 16.85 5.25 1.19
N ALA A 339 15.79 5.32 2.00
CA ALA A 339 15.63 6.45 2.90
C ALA A 339 14.93 6.14 4.22
N TYR A 340 15.26 6.91 5.26
CA TYR A 340 14.59 6.91 6.56
C TYR A 340 14.48 5.53 7.22
N ASN A 341 15.34 4.57 6.83
CA ASN A 341 15.38 3.26 7.46
C ASN A 341 16.04 3.42 8.86
N ALA A 342 15.55 2.67 9.85
CA ALA A 342 15.89 2.94 11.26
C ALA A 342 17.36 2.67 11.61
N ALA A 343 17.96 1.62 11.02
CA ALA A 343 19.40 1.39 11.05
C ALA A 343 20.05 1.99 9.79
N LYS A 344 21.07 1.33 9.22
CA LYS A 344 21.69 1.80 7.97
C LYS A 344 20.73 1.63 6.79
N ASN A 345 20.86 2.48 5.77
CA ASN A 345 20.19 2.28 4.48
C ASN A 345 20.79 1.11 3.72
N CYS A 346 22.11 0.95 3.73
CA CYS A 346 22.81 -0.09 2.98
C CYS A 346 23.78 -0.89 3.83
N HIS A 347 23.86 -2.21 3.58
CA HIS A 347 24.86 -3.11 4.14
C HIS A 347 25.42 -4.04 3.07
N ALA A 348 26.72 -3.94 2.80
CA ALA A 348 27.46 -4.92 2.00
C ALA A 348 28.17 -5.87 2.97
N GLY A 349 27.59 -7.05 3.18
CA GLY A 349 28.20 -8.11 3.98
C GLY A 349 29.31 -8.83 3.23
N SER A 350 29.84 -9.90 3.83
CA SER A 350 30.92 -10.68 3.22
C SER A 350 30.54 -11.15 1.80
N GLY A 351 31.36 -10.81 0.81
CA GLY A 351 31.12 -11.14 -0.60
C GLY A 351 29.93 -10.43 -1.26
N GLY A 352 29.28 -9.49 -0.58
CA GLY A 352 28.18 -8.68 -1.13
C GLY A 352 28.70 -7.58 -2.03
N VAL A 353 28.05 -7.38 -3.18
CA VAL A 353 28.41 -6.34 -4.16
C VAL A 353 27.17 -5.54 -4.54
N PHE A 354 27.30 -4.22 -4.48
CA PHE A 354 26.32 -3.28 -5.04
C PHE A 354 26.86 -2.67 -6.32
N GLN A 355 26.02 -2.60 -7.33
CA GLN A 355 26.29 -1.91 -8.59
C GLN A 355 25.29 -0.78 -8.79
N SER A 356 25.78 0.47 -8.72
CA SER A 356 24.99 1.64 -9.09
C SER A 356 24.99 1.83 -10.60
N PHE A 357 23.80 1.89 -11.18
CA PHE A 357 23.50 2.35 -12.54
C PHE A 357 22.91 3.77 -12.52
N ASN A 358 23.39 4.60 -11.58
CA ASN A 358 23.14 6.04 -11.48
C ASN A 358 21.73 6.44 -10.98
N TYR A 359 21.58 7.72 -10.65
CA TYR A 359 20.36 8.38 -10.17
C TYR A 359 19.82 7.84 -8.84
N ASN A 360 20.62 7.10 -8.08
CA ASN A 360 20.19 6.53 -6.82
C ASN A 360 20.36 7.53 -5.68
N VAL A 361 19.46 7.52 -4.72
CA VAL A 361 19.46 8.47 -3.59
C VAL A 361 19.42 7.73 -2.27
N SER A 362 20.39 7.99 -1.40
CA SER A 362 20.39 7.55 0.00
C SER A 362 20.19 8.73 0.95
N SER A 363 19.31 8.57 1.94
CA SER A 363 19.12 9.56 3.01
C SER A 363 20.23 9.59 4.05
N ASP A 364 21.16 8.64 4.02
CA ASP A 364 22.32 8.55 4.91
C ASP A 364 23.62 8.43 4.10
N GLY A 365 24.77 8.57 4.77
CA GLY A 365 26.09 8.41 4.15
C GLY A 365 26.62 6.97 4.10
N GLN A 366 25.80 5.94 4.33
CA GLN A 366 26.26 4.55 4.51
C GLN A 366 26.23 3.72 3.23
N CYS A 367 25.60 4.23 2.16
CA CYS A 367 25.60 3.61 0.83
C CYS A 367 26.83 4.06 0.01
N GLY A 368 28.05 3.73 0.46
CA GLY A 368 29.31 4.22 -0.13
C GLY A 368 29.60 3.81 -1.58
N PHE A 369 28.80 2.91 -2.16
CA PHE A 369 28.90 2.50 -3.57
C PHE A 369 28.20 3.47 -4.54
N LEU A 370 27.42 4.42 -4.00
CA LEU A 370 26.74 5.48 -4.75
C LEU A 370 27.76 6.54 -5.22
N THR A 371 28.45 6.20 -6.30
CA THR A 371 29.60 6.95 -6.83
C THR A 371 29.41 7.45 -8.26
N GLN A 372 28.25 7.16 -8.87
CA GLN A 372 27.95 7.65 -10.21
C GLN A 372 27.59 9.15 -10.18
N PRO A 373 27.73 9.89 -11.30
CA PRO A 373 27.67 11.36 -11.27
C PRO A 373 26.33 11.97 -10.82
N GLN A 374 25.21 11.24 -10.93
CA GLN A 374 23.89 11.68 -10.48
C GLN A 374 23.37 10.86 -9.29
N ASP A 375 24.22 10.02 -8.69
CA ASP A 375 23.90 9.46 -7.38
C ASP A 375 23.98 10.56 -6.30
N ALA A 376 23.13 10.45 -5.28
CA ALA A 376 23.16 11.30 -4.11
C ALA A 376 23.21 10.45 -2.83
N SER A 377 24.08 10.82 -1.91
CA SER A 377 24.24 10.14 -0.63
C SER A 377 24.22 11.16 0.50
N ASN A 378 23.68 10.78 1.66
CA ASN A 378 23.42 11.68 2.78
C ASN A 378 22.53 12.87 2.43
N VAL A 379 21.48 12.63 1.63
CA VAL A 379 20.56 13.66 1.14
C VAL A 379 19.13 13.35 1.58
N ASN A 380 18.49 14.28 2.28
CA ASN A 380 17.08 14.14 2.66
C ASN A 380 16.19 14.14 1.39
N PRO A 381 15.49 13.03 1.09
CA PRO A 381 14.68 12.92 -0.14
C PRO A 381 13.36 13.69 -0.07
N LYS A 382 12.97 14.28 1.07
CA LYS A 382 11.71 15.02 1.27
C LYS A 382 10.49 14.27 0.71
N LEU A 383 10.18 13.12 1.31
CA LEU A 383 9.04 12.31 0.93
C LEU A 383 7.83 12.60 1.83
N ALA A 384 6.64 12.55 1.24
CA ALA A 384 5.39 12.46 1.96
C ALA A 384 5.29 11.11 2.72
N PRO A 385 4.45 11.02 3.77
CA PRO A 385 4.11 9.75 4.40
C PRO A 385 3.58 8.72 3.40
N LEU A 386 3.72 7.43 3.73
CA LEU A 386 3.18 6.35 2.92
C LEU A 386 1.66 6.50 2.82
N LYS A 387 1.11 6.58 1.60
CA LYS A 387 -0.32 6.76 1.38
C LYS A 387 -0.81 5.85 0.27
N PHE A 388 -2.03 5.32 0.44
CA PHE A 388 -2.74 4.65 -0.64
C PHE A 388 -3.32 5.68 -1.61
N GLY A 389 -2.98 5.56 -2.89
CA GLY A 389 -3.49 6.43 -3.95
C GLY A 389 -3.45 5.71 -5.30
N SER A 390 -4.48 5.91 -6.13
CA SER A 390 -4.59 5.32 -7.46
C SER A 390 -4.30 3.80 -7.50
N GLY A 391 -4.78 3.06 -6.49
CA GLY A 391 -4.70 1.59 -6.44
C GLY A 391 -3.47 0.99 -5.73
N THR A 392 -2.53 1.79 -5.23
CA THR A 392 -1.30 1.29 -4.59
C THR A 392 -0.76 2.22 -3.49
N TYR A 393 0.22 1.74 -2.71
CA TYR A 393 0.88 2.50 -1.65
C TYR A 393 2.23 3.05 -2.11
N THR A 394 2.38 4.37 -2.14
CA THR A 394 3.65 5.04 -2.50
C THR A 394 4.04 6.12 -1.49
N HIS A 395 5.31 6.51 -1.54
CA HIS A 395 5.82 7.75 -0.97
C HIS A 395 5.97 8.78 -2.10
N ALA A 396 5.16 9.83 -2.10
CA ALA A 396 5.26 10.92 -3.06
C ALA A 396 6.44 11.85 -2.70
N PRO A 397 7.27 12.28 -3.66
CA PRO A 397 8.18 13.40 -3.45
C PRO A 397 7.40 14.68 -3.13
N LEU A 398 7.85 15.44 -2.13
CA LEU A 398 7.29 16.76 -1.80
C LEU A 398 7.89 17.85 -2.68
N GLN A 399 7.25 19.01 -2.71
CA GLN A 399 7.77 20.20 -3.39
C GLN A 399 9.21 20.51 -2.93
N GLY A 400 10.11 20.69 -3.91
CA GLY A 400 11.53 20.94 -3.66
C GLY A 400 12.32 19.71 -3.18
N SER A 401 11.79 18.51 -3.38
CA SER A 401 12.52 17.25 -3.22
C SER A 401 13.68 17.14 -4.22
N PRO A 402 14.85 16.60 -3.80
CA PRO A 402 15.97 16.32 -4.70
C PRO A 402 15.71 15.13 -5.64
N LEU A 403 14.56 14.46 -5.51
CA LEU A 403 14.16 13.35 -6.39
C LEU A 403 13.48 13.84 -7.67
N LEU A 404 13.00 15.09 -7.68
CA LEU A 404 12.19 15.64 -8.75
C LEU A 404 13.00 15.94 -10.01
N ASP A 405 12.48 15.56 -11.17
CA ASP A 405 13.02 15.92 -12.49
C ASP A 405 14.52 15.57 -12.65
N VAL A 406 14.92 14.38 -12.20
CA VAL A 406 16.33 13.96 -12.21
C VAL A 406 16.68 13.09 -13.42
N VAL A 407 15.85 12.09 -13.71
CA VAL A 407 16.16 11.01 -14.66
C VAL A 407 15.76 11.42 -16.08
N PRO A 408 16.68 11.44 -17.06
CA PRO A 408 16.35 11.89 -18.41
C PRO A 408 15.32 10.96 -19.07
N PRO A 409 14.42 11.48 -19.95
CA PRO A 409 13.33 10.71 -20.54
C PRO A 409 13.73 9.37 -21.17
N GLY A 410 14.90 9.31 -21.83
CA GLY A 410 15.41 8.07 -22.44
C GLY A 410 15.84 6.97 -21.47
N ALA A 411 15.94 7.29 -20.17
CA ALA A 411 16.26 6.34 -19.09
C ALA A 411 15.03 6.03 -18.20
N CYS A 412 13.85 6.56 -18.53
CA CYS A 412 12.64 6.36 -17.76
C CYS A 412 11.90 5.08 -18.12
N LEU A 413 11.19 4.52 -17.14
CA LEU A 413 10.05 3.65 -17.44
C LEU A 413 8.88 4.50 -17.96
N SER A 414 7.96 3.91 -18.72
CA SER A 414 6.83 4.63 -19.35
C SER A 414 5.82 5.19 -18.36
N VAL A 415 5.68 4.54 -17.20
CA VAL A 415 4.78 4.93 -16.11
C VAL A 415 5.45 4.74 -14.75
N ASP A 416 4.90 5.36 -13.71
CA ASP A 416 5.23 5.10 -12.31
C ASP A 416 4.42 3.92 -11.72
N GLN A 417 4.52 3.66 -10.42
CA GLN A 417 3.80 2.57 -9.75
C GLN A 417 2.27 2.69 -9.86
N ARG A 418 1.74 3.90 -9.94
CA ARG A 418 0.31 4.19 -9.99
C ARG A 418 -0.24 4.14 -11.42
N GLY A 419 0.65 3.98 -12.41
CA GLY A 419 0.30 4.08 -13.83
C GLY A 419 0.32 5.51 -14.36
N VAL A 420 0.84 6.49 -13.61
CA VAL A 420 1.01 7.87 -14.09
C VAL A 420 2.14 7.90 -15.12
N ALA A 421 1.89 8.53 -16.28
CA ALA A 421 2.87 8.61 -17.36
C ALA A 421 4.14 9.38 -16.94
N ARG A 422 5.28 8.97 -17.47
CA ARG A 422 6.58 9.60 -17.23
C ARG A 422 7.13 10.26 -18.49
N PRO A 423 7.77 11.44 -18.41
CA PRO A 423 7.83 12.34 -17.24
C PRO A 423 6.53 13.17 -17.09
N GLN A 424 6.23 13.62 -15.87
CA GLN A 424 5.23 14.68 -15.62
C GLN A 424 5.86 16.08 -15.65
N GLY A 425 7.17 16.17 -15.45
CA GLY A 425 7.97 17.38 -15.63
C GLY A 425 8.87 17.31 -16.88
N ALA A 426 10.04 17.93 -16.79
CA ALA A 426 11.05 17.88 -17.86
C ALA A 426 11.79 16.53 -17.91
N LYS A 427 11.84 15.84 -16.77
CA LYS A 427 12.52 14.56 -16.54
C LYS A 427 11.67 13.74 -15.56
N CYS A 428 12.02 12.47 -15.39
CA CYS A 428 11.29 11.62 -14.46
C CYS A 428 11.90 11.71 -13.07
N ASP A 429 11.06 11.44 -12.08
CA ASP A 429 11.45 11.43 -10.69
C ASP A 429 12.16 10.13 -10.33
N VAL A 430 13.06 10.22 -9.35
CA VAL A 430 13.71 9.04 -8.77
C VAL A 430 12.73 8.30 -7.85
N GLY A 431 12.72 6.97 -7.93
CA GLY A 431 11.88 6.11 -7.08
C GLY A 431 10.57 5.69 -7.74
N ALA A 432 9.65 5.14 -6.94
CA ALA A 432 8.45 4.47 -7.45
C ALA A 432 7.31 5.41 -7.90
N HIS A 433 7.42 6.71 -7.62
CA HIS A 433 6.35 7.69 -7.78
C HIS A 433 6.83 8.84 -8.67
N GLU A 434 5.98 9.26 -9.61
CA GLU A 434 6.18 10.44 -10.46
C GLU A 434 5.23 11.56 -10.04
N ALA A 435 5.73 12.61 -9.41
CA ALA A 435 4.92 13.69 -8.89
C ALA A 435 4.33 14.54 -10.01
N THR A 436 3.04 14.81 -9.91
CA THR A 436 2.33 15.73 -10.83
C THR A 436 2.42 17.17 -10.34
N ALA A 437 2.24 18.14 -11.24
CA ALA A 437 2.18 19.56 -10.87
C ALA A 437 1.09 19.87 -9.82
N THR A 438 -0.04 19.16 -9.89
CA THR A 438 -1.13 19.27 -8.91
C THR A 438 -0.70 18.78 -7.53
N GLU A 439 0.00 17.65 -7.45
CA GLU A 439 0.49 17.10 -6.17
C GLU A 439 1.54 18.01 -5.53
N LEU A 440 2.45 18.58 -6.34
CA LEU A 440 3.49 19.49 -5.86
C LEU A 440 2.95 20.86 -5.41
N ASN A 441 1.71 21.20 -5.79
CA ASN A 441 1.04 22.43 -5.37
C ASN A 441 -0.13 22.18 -4.40
N SER A 442 -0.21 21.03 -3.73
CA SER A 442 -1.33 20.72 -2.83
C SER A 442 -0.99 20.90 -1.34
N ALA A 443 -1.90 21.54 -0.60
CA ALA A 443 -1.85 21.72 0.85
C ALA A 443 -3.29 21.83 1.42
N ASP A 444 -3.60 21.08 2.46
CA ASP A 444 -4.90 21.03 3.15
C ASP A 444 -4.91 21.98 4.34
N LEU A 445 -5.68 23.08 4.24
CA LEU A 445 -5.84 24.03 5.34
C LEU A 445 -7.10 23.74 6.15
N GLU A 446 -7.05 23.98 7.45
CA GLU A 446 -8.20 23.98 8.33
C GLU A 446 -8.18 25.25 9.17
N ILE A 447 -9.36 25.79 9.50
CA ILE A 447 -9.51 26.87 10.45
C ILE A 447 -10.47 26.50 11.58
N THR A 448 -10.03 26.73 12.81
CA THR A 448 -10.87 26.60 14.01
C THR A 448 -10.96 27.94 14.74
N THR A 449 -11.98 28.10 15.58
CA THR A 449 -12.18 29.32 16.36
C THR A 449 -12.47 29.03 17.83
N ALA A 450 -12.03 29.94 18.70
CA ALA A 450 -12.43 30.00 20.09
C ALA A 450 -12.89 31.43 20.42
N ALA A 451 -14.12 31.57 20.91
CA ALA A 451 -14.71 32.82 21.35
C ALA A 451 -15.56 32.58 22.61
N PRO A 452 -15.72 33.56 23.50
CA PRO A 452 -16.59 33.42 24.66
C PRO A 452 -18.05 33.25 24.23
N ALA A 453 -18.76 32.28 24.82
CA ALA A 453 -20.18 32.05 24.52
C ALA A 453 -21.06 33.25 24.90
N SER A 454 -20.67 34.00 25.93
CA SER A 454 -21.35 35.21 26.38
C SER A 454 -20.35 36.33 26.66
N VAL A 455 -20.69 37.57 26.28
CA VAL A 455 -19.87 38.76 26.50
C VAL A 455 -20.67 39.85 27.22
N PRO A 456 -20.15 40.46 28.29
CA PRO A 456 -20.83 41.60 28.92
C PRO A 456 -20.95 42.78 27.95
N ARG A 457 -22.05 43.53 28.07
CA ARG A 457 -22.26 44.78 27.31
C ARG A 457 -21.07 45.72 27.44
N SER A 458 -20.67 46.35 26.33
CA SER A 458 -19.55 47.31 26.26
C SER A 458 -18.18 46.80 26.73
N SER A 459 -18.03 45.49 26.97
CA SER A 459 -16.75 44.89 27.32
C SER A 459 -15.94 44.53 26.08
N ASN A 460 -14.61 44.52 26.25
CA ASN A 460 -13.72 43.97 25.25
C ASN A 460 -13.77 42.43 25.33
N TYR A 461 -13.77 41.79 24.17
CA TYR A 461 -13.67 40.35 24.05
C TYR A 461 -12.78 39.99 22.87
N THR A 462 -12.33 38.74 22.81
CA THR A 462 -11.47 38.25 21.75
C THR A 462 -12.06 37.05 21.04
N ILE A 463 -11.77 36.95 19.75
CA ILE A 463 -11.95 35.76 18.94
C ILE A 463 -10.55 35.28 18.57
N ALA A 464 -10.21 34.06 18.96
CA ALA A 464 -8.99 33.40 18.54
C ALA A 464 -9.29 32.52 17.31
N LEU A 465 -8.44 32.62 16.29
CA LEU A 465 -8.48 31.77 15.10
C LEU A 465 -7.18 30.98 15.01
N GLN A 466 -7.30 29.66 14.87
CA GLN A 466 -6.18 28.76 14.69
C GLN A 466 -6.26 28.14 13.31
N VAL A 467 -5.27 28.46 12.47
CA VAL A 467 -5.09 27.83 11.16
C VAL A 467 -4.12 26.65 11.29
N ARG A 468 -4.41 25.56 10.58
CA ARG A 468 -3.54 24.38 10.47
C ARG A 468 -3.37 24.01 9.00
N ASN A 469 -2.16 23.63 8.62
CA ASN A 469 -1.88 22.96 7.35
C ASN A 469 -1.63 21.46 7.64
N PHE A 470 -2.49 20.58 7.16
CA PHE A 470 -2.33 19.12 7.24
C PHE A 470 -1.33 18.56 6.22
N GLY A 471 -0.88 19.38 5.27
CA GLY A 471 0.07 19.04 4.22
C GLY A 471 -0.61 18.50 2.96
N PRO A 472 0.11 17.80 2.07
CA PRO A 472 1.47 17.30 2.27
C PRO A 472 2.56 18.37 2.07
N ASN A 473 2.29 19.46 1.35
CA ASN A 473 3.27 20.54 1.12
C ASN A 473 2.94 21.80 1.93
N ASP A 474 3.85 22.77 1.88
CA ASP A 474 3.61 24.10 2.43
C ASP A 474 2.47 24.79 1.66
N ALA A 475 1.55 25.44 2.38
CA ALA A 475 0.45 26.18 1.77
C ALA A 475 0.96 27.54 1.26
N GLN A 476 0.72 27.84 -0.01
CA GLN A 476 1.18 29.08 -0.65
C GLN A 476 0.27 30.26 -0.34
N SER A 477 0.84 31.29 0.27
CA SER A 477 0.19 32.56 0.62
C SER A 477 -1.18 32.40 1.30
N PRO A 478 -1.28 31.76 2.48
CA PRO A 478 -2.54 31.63 3.18
C PRO A 478 -3.15 32.97 3.56
N VAL A 479 -4.47 33.07 3.39
CA VAL A 479 -5.26 34.26 3.74
C VAL A 479 -6.48 33.85 4.55
N VAL A 480 -6.65 34.46 5.72
CA VAL A 480 -7.87 34.36 6.52
C VAL A 480 -8.73 35.59 6.27
N SER A 481 -9.95 35.38 5.80
CA SER A 481 -10.97 36.43 5.63
C SER A 481 -12.06 36.24 6.65
N THR A 482 -12.22 37.21 7.55
CA THR A 482 -13.24 37.20 8.60
C THR A 482 -14.26 38.31 8.35
N THR A 483 -15.53 37.94 8.23
CA THR A 483 -16.63 38.91 8.27
C THR A 483 -16.95 39.20 9.74
N LEU A 484 -16.65 40.41 10.20
CA LEU A 484 -16.90 40.85 11.57
C LEU A 484 -18.38 41.25 11.77
N PRO A 485 -18.94 41.09 12.98
CA PRO A 485 -20.28 41.58 13.28
C PRO A 485 -20.32 43.12 13.23
N SER A 486 -21.24 43.68 12.45
CA SER A 486 -21.38 45.13 12.22
C SER A 486 -21.59 45.95 13.49
N ASP A 487 -22.19 45.34 14.50
CA ASP A 487 -22.55 45.98 15.76
C ASP A 487 -21.40 45.95 16.79
N ALA A 488 -20.35 45.16 16.56
CA ALA A 488 -19.16 45.18 17.39
C ALA A 488 -18.16 46.22 16.88
N GLN A 489 -17.50 46.93 17.80
CA GLN A 489 -16.43 47.85 17.44
C GLN A 489 -15.10 47.09 17.34
N PHE A 490 -14.42 47.20 16.20
CA PHE A 490 -13.07 46.65 16.02
C PHE A 490 -12.03 47.39 16.85
N ILE A 491 -11.14 46.66 17.53
CA ILE A 491 -10.02 47.21 18.30
C ILE A 491 -8.70 46.91 17.58
N SER A 492 -8.41 45.63 17.37
CA SER A 492 -7.19 45.18 16.73
C SER A 492 -7.35 43.74 16.23
N ALA A 493 -6.48 43.35 15.30
CA ALA A 493 -6.28 41.96 14.94
C ALA A 493 -4.82 41.73 14.59
N GLY A 494 -4.30 40.56 14.93
CA GLY A 494 -2.94 40.17 14.60
C GLY A 494 -2.54 38.87 15.27
N GLY A 495 -1.36 38.39 14.90
CA GLY A 495 -0.67 37.24 15.45
C GLY A 495 0.75 37.26 14.89
N ASP A 496 1.65 36.48 15.49
CA ASP A 496 2.99 36.33 14.91
C ASP A 496 2.84 35.85 13.45
N ASP A 497 3.67 36.38 12.55
CA ASP A 497 3.62 36.10 11.11
C ASP A 497 2.32 36.49 10.37
N TRP A 498 1.32 37.10 11.02
CA TRP A 498 0.10 37.55 10.38
C TRP A 498 0.04 39.08 10.27
N SER A 499 -0.24 39.57 9.06
CA SER A 499 -0.57 40.99 8.85
C SER A 499 -2.05 41.13 8.54
N CYS A 500 -2.78 41.81 9.42
CA CYS A 500 -4.22 41.98 9.33
C CYS A 500 -4.62 43.42 8.97
N GLY A 501 -5.55 43.57 8.04
CA GLY A 501 -6.14 44.85 7.65
C GLY A 501 -7.66 44.76 7.61
N LEU A 502 -8.33 45.81 8.10
CA LEU A 502 -9.79 45.92 8.08
C LEU A 502 -10.24 46.83 6.93
N SER A 503 -11.21 46.37 6.14
CA SER A 503 -11.92 47.17 5.14
C SER A 503 -13.43 46.98 5.30
N GLY A 504 -14.12 48.02 5.79
CA GLY A 504 -15.52 47.89 6.20
C GLY A 504 -15.67 46.90 7.37
N VAL A 505 -16.43 45.82 7.17
CA VAL A 505 -16.57 44.72 8.14
C VAL A 505 -15.70 43.51 7.79
N MET A 506 -14.98 43.54 6.67
CA MET A 506 -14.13 42.43 6.23
C MET A 506 -12.72 42.63 6.78
N LEU A 507 -12.31 41.74 7.67
CA LEU A 507 -10.95 41.64 8.18
C LEU A 507 -10.19 40.61 7.34
N THR A 508 -9.06 41.01 6.77
CA THR A 508 -8.19 40.12 6.00
C THR A 508 -6.84 40.01 6.70
N CYS A 509 -6.46 38.81 7.08
CA CYS A 509 -5.16 38.48 7.66
C CYS A 509 -4.35 37.65 6.66
N ASN A 510 -3.20 38.17 6.24
CA ASN A 510 -2.28 37.51 5.31
C ASN A 510 -1.09 36.93 6.08
N TYR A 511 -0.82 35.65 5.89
CA TYR A 511 0.38 35.02 6.44
C TYR A 511 1.60 35.56 5.70
N GLN A 512 2.50 36.22 6.44
CA GLN A 512 3.61 36.99 5.91
C GLN A 512 4.74 36.12 5.35
N PRO A 513 5.08 34.96 5.96
CA PRO A 513 5.79 33.94 5.22
C PRO A 513 4.87 33.48 4.07
N SER A 514 5.24 33.79 2.83
CA SER A 514 4.45 33.39 1.65
C SER A 514 4.27 31.86 1.49
N HIS A 515 4.86 31.05 2.36
CA HIS A 515 4.71 29.60 2.43
C HIS A 515 4.51 29.21 3.91
N MET A 516 3.36 28.62 4.23
CA MET A 516 3.05 28.09 5.56
C MET A 516 3.41 26.61 5.65
N PRO A 517 4.38 26.22 6.51
CA PRO A 517 4.75 24.83 6.69
C PRO A 517 3.58 23.96 7.16
N VAL A 518 3.69 22.65 6.93
CA VAL A 518 2.79 21.66 7.54
C VAL A 518 2.84 21.79 9.06
N GLY A 519 1.67 21.94 9.69
CA GLY A 519 1.55 22.17 11.12
C GLY A 519 0.61 23.33 11.48
N LEU A 520 0.73 23.83 12.71
CA LEU A 520 -0.07 24.95 13.20
C LEU A 520 0.61 26.28 12.85
N ALA A 521 -0.16 27.24 12.35
CA ALA A 521 0.26 28.64 12.30
C ALA A 521 0.18 29.26 13.70
N PRO A 522 0.86 30.39 13.96
CA PRO A 522 0.55 31.22 15.11
C PRO A 522 -0.93 31.64 15.12
N VAL A 523 -1.51 31.72 16.32
CA VAL A 523 -2.93 32.09 16.50
C VAL A 523 -3.15 33.55 16.12
N ILE A 524 -4.23 33.81 15.36
CA ILE A 524 -4.72 35.16 15.12
C ILE A 524 -5.67 35.54 16.25
N ILE A 525 -5.41 36.66 16.92
CA ILE A 525 -6.29 37.22 17.95
C ILE A 525 -6.99 38.45 17.38
N ILE A 526 -8.31 38.41 17.34
CA ILE A 526 -9.17 39.54 16.97
C ILE A 526 -9.77 40.12 18.25
N ALA A 527 -9.44 41.35 18.60
CA ALA A 527 -10.01 42.07 19.72
C ALA A 527 -11.15 42.98 19.25
N LEU A 528 -12.31 42.83 19.89
CA LEU A 528 -13.54 43.56 19.59
C LEU A 528 -14.12 44.12 20.88
N LYS A 529 -15.01 45.13 20.76
CA LYS A 529 -15.83 45.62 21.86
C LYS A 529 -17.30 45.36 21.56
N ALA A 530 -17.99 44.71 22.50
CA ALA A 530 -19.40 44.38 22.37
C ALA A 530 -20.30 45.64 22.43
N PRO A 531 -21.45 45.66 21.73
CA PRO A 531 -22.40 46.77 21.78
C PRO A 531 -23.08 46.89 23.16
N VAL A 532 -23.91 47.93 23.30
CA VAL A 532 -24.73 48.18 24.50
C VAL A 532 -26.03 47.37 24.54
N ASN A 533 -26.47 46.86 23.39
CA ASN A 533 -27.72 46.10 23.26
C ASN A 533 -27.45 44.60 23.37
N GLU A 534 -28.38 43.85 23.97
CA GLU A 534 -28.36 42.38 23.92
C GLU A 534 -28.66 41.91 22.49
N MET A 535 -27.77 41.10 21.96
CA MET A 535 -27.87 40.48 20.64
C MET A 535 -26.86 39.35 20.51
N THR A 536 -26.95 38.56 19.45
CA THR A 536 -25.92 37.60 19.09
C THR A 536 -24.96 38.23 18.09
N LEU A 537 -23.67 38.23 18.42
CA LEU A 537 -22.59 38.62 17.54
C LEU A 537 -22.09 37.38 16.80
N THR A 538 -21.98 37.47 15.48
CA THR A 538 -21.51 36.38 14.63
C THR A 538 -20.33 36.86 13.82
N ALA A 539 -19.24 36.09 13.84
CA ALA A 539 -18.09 36.30 12.97
C ALA A 539 -17.81 35.01 12.20
N THR A 540 -17.80 35.08 10.88
CA THR A 540 -17.49 33.94 10.02
C THR A 540 -16.11 34.15 9.40
N SER A 541 -15.22 33.19 9.59
CA SER A 541 -13.85 33.18 9.09
C SER A 541 -13.68 32.08 8.06
N VAL A 542 -13.04 32.43 6.94
CA VAL A 542 -12.68 31.50 5.87
C VAL A 542 -11.17 31.57 5.68
N VAL A 543 -10.51 30.42 5.62
CA VAL A 543 -9.09 30.34 5.23
C VAL A 543 -8.99 29.88 3.78
N SER A 544 -8.00 30.42 3.06
CA SER A 544 -7.75 30.12 1.64
C SER A 544 -6.26 30.17 1.33
N THR A 545 -5.83 29.58 0.22
CA THR A 545 -4.43 29.54 -0.25
C THR A 545 -4.40 29.49 -1.78
N LEU A 546 -3.25 29.80 -2.38
CA LEU A 546 -2.99 29.57 -3.81
C LEU A 546 -2.68 28.10 -4.13
N SER A 547 -2.37 27.30 -3.11
CA SER A 547 -2.24 25.85 -3.23
C SER A 547 -3.61 25.20 -3.47
N THR A 548 -3.60 24.01 -4.07
CA THR A 548 -4.82 23.20 -4.22
C THR A 548 -5.14 22.53 -2.90
N ASP A 549 -6.24 22.94 -2.29
CA ASP A 549 -6.77 22.35 -1.06
C ASP A 549 -7.72 21.19 -1.39
N PRO A 550 -7.40 19.94 -0.95
CA PRO A 550 -8.22 18.78 -1.24
C PRO A 550 -9.50 18.68 -0.37
N ASP A 551 -9.61 19.39 0.75
CA ASP A 551 -10.81 19.41 1.59
C ASP A 551 -11.29 20.83 1.83
N LEU A 552 -12.32 21.26 1.12
CA LEU A 552 -12.87 22.61 1.30
C LEU A 552 -13.85 22.70 2.48
N ASN A 553 -14.20 21.59 3.13
CA ASN A 553 -15.26 21.58 4.17
C ASN A 553 -14.77 22.08 5.53
N ASN A 554 -13.47 22.04 5.78
CA ASN A 554 -12.80 22.49 7.01
C ASN A 554 -12.27 23.95 6.90
N ASN A 555 -12.51 24.60 5.76
CA ASN A 555 -11.99 25.94 5.46
C ASN A 555 -12.85 27.10 5.96
N THR A 556 -13.98 26.82 6.62
CA THR A 556 -14.89 27.85 7.16
C THR A 556 -15.29 27.55 8.59
N VAL A 557 -15.22 28.55 9.46
CA VAL A 557 -15.69 28.47 10.84
C VAL A 557 -16.49 29.71 11.22
N THR A 558 -17.49 29.54 12.10
CA THR A 558 -18.30 30.66 12.60
C THR A 558 -18.25 30.71 14.13
N ALA A 559 -17.85 31.86 14.68
CA ALA A 559 -17.88 32.16 16.09
C ALA A 559 -19.18 32.92 16.44
N THR A 560 -19.85 32.51 17.52
CA THR A 560 -21.04 33.19 18.03
C THR A 560 -20.89 33.54 19.51
N SER A 561 -21.18 34.80 19.85
CA SER A 561 -21.17 35.29 21.24
C SER A 561 -22.44 36.07 21.53
N SER A 562 -23.14 35.72 22.61
CA SER A 562 -24.31 36.47 23.05
C SER A 562 -23.91 37.61 23.98
N VAL A 563 -24.31 38.85 23.64
CA VAL A 563 -24.13 40.01 24.53
C VAL A 563 -25.14 39.90 25.65
N VAL A 564 -24.71 40.00 26.91
CA VAL A 564 -25.57 39.83 28.10
C VAL A 564 -25.35 40.93 29.14
N ILE A 565 -26.36 41.18 29.97
CA ILE A 565 -26.22 41.98 31.20
C ILE A 565 -25.60 41.11 32.29
N THR A 566 -24.40 41.45 32.76
CA THR A 566 -23.85 40.88 34.00
C THR A 566 -24.35 41.71 35.17
N ASP A 567 -25.43 41.27 35.81
CA ASP A 567 -26.00 41.98 36.94
C ASP A 567 -25.19 41.68 38.23
N SER A 568 -24.14 42.46 38.46
CA SER A 568 -23.40 42.45 39.73
C SER A 568 -24.15 43.26 40.79
N LYS A 569 -25.35 42.82 41.19
CA LYS A 569 -26.00 43.33 42.41
C LYS A 569 -26.38 42.17 43.32
N VAL A 570 -25.44 41.81 44.18
CA VAL A 570 -25.73 41.07 45.42
C VAL A 570 -26.80 41.86 46.18
N TYR A 571 -27.99 41.28 46.31
CA TYR A 571 -29.03 41.73 47.22
C TYR A 571 -28.45 41.68 48.65
N MET A 572 -28.14 42.84 49.25
CA MET A 572 -28.04 42.93 50.70
C MET A 572 -29.48 43.00 51.25
N PRO A 573 -29.93 42.06 52.09
CA PRO A 573 -31.18 42.24 52.80
C PRO A 573 -30.97 43.35 53.82
N ILE A 574 -31.73 44.45 53.67
CA ILE A 574 -31.83 45.50 54.67
C ILE A 574 -32.51 44.88 55.90
N VAL A 575 -31.75 44.59 56.95
CA VAL A 575 -32.30 44.40 58.30
C VAL A 575 -32.37 45.78 58.95
N ARG A 576 -33.57 46.38 58.98
CA ARG A 576 -33.85 47.54 59.83
C ARG A 576 -34.18 47.03 61.24
N ARG A 577 -33.34 47.46 62.18
CA ARG A 577 -33.47 47.54 63.67
C ARG A 577 -34.32 46.50 64.39
#